data_AF-A0A928Y8Z8-F1
#
_entry.id   AF-A0A928Y8Z8-F1
#
_cell.length_a   1.000
_cell.length_b   1.000
_cell.length_c   1.000
_cell.angle_alpha   90.00
_cell.angle_beta   90.00
_cell.angle_gamma   90.00
#
_symmetry.space_group_name_H-M   'P 1'
#
loop_
_entity.id
_entity.type
_entity.pdbx_description
1 polymer ?
#
loop_
_entity_poly.entity_id
_entity_poly.type
_entity_poly.pdbx_seq_one_letter_code
_entity_poly.pdbx_strand_id
1 'polypeptide(L)' 'MILRHMAVSEIREVIRNGEVIEDYPQDRYGPSCLILGLTRQNRPLHVQCSYPVRPLVKVITVYEPDPHEWIGFKVRVT' A
#
# COMPACT_ATOMS: atom_id res chain seq x y z
N MET A 1 9.50 0.84 -5.62
CA MET A 1 9.91 2.20 -6.02
C MET A 1 9.07 3.16 -5.20
N ILE A 2 9.67 4.01 -4.36
CA ILE A 2 8.91 5.06 -3.67
C ILE A 2 8.74 6.18 -4.70
N LEU A 3 7.49 6.54 -5.03
CA LEU A 3 7.19 7.72 -5.84
C LEU A 3 7.86 8.95 -5.19
N ARG A 4 8.78 9.58 -5.92
CA ARG A 4 9.68 10.66 -5.46
C ARG A 4 8.98 11.95 -5.00
N HIS A 5 7.64 11.99 -5.00
CA HIS A 5 6.84 13.17 -4.69
C HIS A 5 5.76 12.95 -3.63
N MET A 6 5.75 11.82 -2.92
CA MET A 6 4.82 11.61 -1.80
C MET A 6 5.45 11.95 -0.47
N ALA A 7 4.76 12.79 0.30
CA ALA A 7 5.19 13.11 1.65
C ALA A 7 4.97 11.88 2.57
N VAL A 8 5.90 11.66 3.50
CA VAL A 8 5.78 10.58 4.51
C VAL A 8 4.47 10.70 5.31
N SER A 9 4.00 11.93 5.53
CA SER A 9 2.71 12.19 6.17
C SER A 9 1.53 11.63 5.39
N GLU A 10 1.53 11.71 4.06
CA GLU A 10 0.46 11.15 3.22
C GLU A 10 0.48 9.63 3.28
N ILE A 11 1.66 9.01 3.20
CA ILE A 11 1.81 7.56 3.32
C ILE A 11 1.26 7.08 4.68
N ARG A 12 1.57 7.79 5.78
CA ARG A 12 1.06 7.45 7.11
C ARG A 12 -0.45 7.60 7.23
N GLU A 13 -1.04 8.58 6.55
CA GLU A 13 -2.49 8.79 6.52
C GLU A 13 -3.20 7.68 5.72
N VAL A 14 -2.67 7.35 4.55
CA VAL A 14 -3.15 6.26 3.67
C VAL A 14 -3.08 4.93 4.40
N ILE A 15 -1.98 4.61 5.09
CA ILE A 15 -1.86 3.38 5.89
C ILE A 15 -2.88 3.37 7.04
N ARG A 16 -3.07 4.50 7.73
CA ARG A 16 -3.94 4.57 8.90
C ARG A 16 -5.43 4.38 8.56
N ASN A 17 -5.85 4.92 7.43
CA ASN A 17 -7.27 4.92 7.01
C ASN A 17 -7.54 3.92 5.89
N GLY A 18 -6.51 3.20 5.44
CA GLY A 18 -6.58 2.27 4.34
C GLY A 18 -7.08 0.89 4.75
N GLU A 19 -7.36 0.09 3.74
CA GLU A 19 -7.84 -1.28 3.85
C GLU A 19 -6.75 -2.22 3.34
N VAL A 20 -6.47 -3.29 4.08
CA VAL A 20 -5.61 -4.37 3.59
C VAL A 20 -6.39 -5.13 2.51
N ILE A 21 -5.90 -5.09 1.28
CA ILE A 21 -6.53 -5.72 0.11
C ILE A 21 -5.85 -7.02 -0.31
N GLU A 22 -4.57 -7.18 0.01
CA GLU A 22 -3.83 -8.42 -0.21
C GLU A 22 -2.92 -8.70 0.98
N ASP A 23 -2.80 -9.99 1.31
CA ASP A 23 -1.97 -10.44 2.41
C ASP A 23 -0.89 -11.41 1.90
N TYR A 24 0.36 -11.16 2.31
CA TYR A 24 1.55 -11.89 1.87
C TYR A 24 2.36 -12.38 3.08
N PRO A 25 1.81 -13.32 3.89
CA PRO A 25 2.49 -13.80 5.09
C PRO A 25 3.77 -14.59 4.79
N GLN A 26 3.93 -15.09 3.57
CA GLN A 26 5.07 -15.93 3.12
C GLN A 26 5.98 -15.23 2.11
N ASP A 27 5.92 -13.90 2.02
CA ASP A 27 6.78 -13.13 1.11
C ASP A 27 8.27 -13.40 1.39
N ARG A 28 9.08 -13.47 0.32
CA ARG A 28 10.49 -13.88 0.34
C ARG A 28 11.33 -13.03 1.29
N TYR A 29 10.95 -11.77 1.48
CA TYR A 29 11.65 -10.80 2.30
C TYR A 29 11.01 -10.61 3.69
N GLY A 30 10.03 -11.44 4.04
CA GLY A 30 9.29 -11.45 5.31
C GLY A 30 7.82 -11.00 5.15
N PRO A 31 6.94 -11.32 6.11
CA PRO A 31 5.50 -11.06 6.02
C PRO A 31 5.18 -9.61 5.66
N SER A 32 4.41 -9.44 4.57
CA SER A 32 4.00 -8.14 4.05
C SER A 32 2.51 -8.14 3.71
N CYS A 33 1.94 -6.96 3.54
CA CYS A 33 0.57 -6.78 3.06
C CYS A 33 0.50 -5.60 2.10
N LEU A 34 -0.51 -5.61 1.22
CA LEU A 34 -0.85 -4.49 0.36
C LEU A 34 -2.06 -3.77 0.93
N ILE A 35 -1.91 -2.48 1.15
CA ILE A 35 -2.95 -1.60 1.66
C ILE A 35 -3.40 -0.68 0.52
N LEU A 36 -4.72 -0.59 0.29
CA LEU A 36 -5.33 0.47 -0.49
C LEU A 36 -5.80 1.56 0.45
N GLY A 37 -5.39 2.80 0.22
CA GLY A 37 -6.00 3.95 0.85
C GLY A 37 -6.15 5.12 -0.12
N LEU A 38 -6.82 6.17 0.36
CA LEU A 38 -7.03 7.40 -0.41
C LEU A 38 -6.27 8.54 0.24
N THR A 39 -5.67 9.42 -0.57
CA THR A 39 -5.17 10.71 -0.08
C THR A 39 -6.32 11.64 0.26
N ARG A 40 -6.02 12.78 0.88
CA ARG A 40 -6.99 13.87 1.10
C ARG A 40 -7.64 14.41 -0.18
N GLN A 41 -6.95 14.26 -1.30
CA GLN A 41 -7.43 14.65 -2.63
C GLN A 41 -8.19 13.51 -3.33
N ASN A 42 -8.55 12.45 -2.59
CA ASN A 42 -9.26 11.29 -3.09
C ASN A 42 -8.50 10.51 -4.19
N ARG A 43 -7.16 10.58 -4.18
CA ARG A 43 -6.30 9.78 -5.07
C ARG A 43 -6.03 8.40 -4.45
N PRO A 44 -6.23 7.29 -5.18
CA PRO A 44 -5.95 5.96 -4.68
C PRO A 44 -4.46 5.68 -4.62
N LEU A 45 -4.02 5.05 -3.53
CA LEU A 45 -2.64 4.66 -3.33
C LEU A 45 -2.56 3.24 -2.80
N HIS A 46 -1.68 2.47 -3.43
CA HIS A 46 -1.24 1.17 -2.98
C HIS A 46 0.04 1.30 -2.19
N VAL A 47 0.03 0.83 -0.95
CA VAL A 47 1.18 0.81 -0.06
C VAL A 47 1.45 -0.64 0.31
N GLN A 48 2.56 -1.18 -0.16
CA GLN A 48 3.04 -2.47 0.33
C GLN A 48 3.98 -2.23 1.51
N CYS A 49 3.68 -2.83 2.65
CA CYS A 49 4.51 -2.70 3.84
C CYS A 49 4.64 -4.00 4.64
N SER A 50 5.71 -4.10 5.41
CA SER A 50 5.93 -5.21 6.33
C SER A 50 4.94 -5.17 7.48
N TYR A 51 4.66 -6.33 8.07
CA TYR A 51 3.87 -6.42 9.28
C TYR A 51 4.49 -5.63 10.46
N PRO A 52 3.67 -5.09 11.38
CA PRO A 52 4.14 -4.38 12.58
C PRO A 52 4.69 -5.32 13.67
N VAL A 53 5.22 -6.49 13.31
CA VAL A 53 5.92 -7.40 14.23
C VAL A 53 7.24 -6.84 14.74
N ARG A 54 7.70 -5.72 14.18
CA ARG A 54 8.88 -4.97 14.62
C ARG A 54 8.48 -3.52 14.95
N PRO A 55 9.29 -2.80 15.75
CA PRO A 55 9.00 -1.39 16.11
C PRO A 55 8.87 -0.45 14.90
N LEU A 56 9.43 -0.86 13.76
CA LEU A 56 9.43 -0.10 12.51
C LEU A 56 8.72 -0.90 11.42
N VAL A 57 7.69 -0.29 10.83
CA VAL A 57 7.07 -0.77 9.60
C VAL A 57 7.92 -0.32 8.42
N LYS A 58 8.37 -1.28 7.58
CA LYS A 58 9.10 -0.98 6.36
C LYS A 58 8.10 -0.83 5.21
N VAL A 59 8.12 0.33 4.56
CA VAL A 59 7.42 0.54 3.29
C VAL A 59 8.28 -0.03 2.17
N ILE A 60 7.76 -1.05 1.48
CA ILE A 60 8.45 -1.76 0.39
C ILE A 60 8.25 -0.98 -0.92
N THR A 61 7.00 -0.63 -1.23
CA THR A 61 6.65 0.16 -2.41
C THR A 61 5.40 0.97 -2.19
N VAL A 62 5.29 2.11 -2.89
CA VAL A 62 4.08 2.93 -2.94
C VAL A 62 3.83 3.35 -4.38
N TYR A 63 2.62 3.12 -4.88
CA TYR A 63 2.24 3.45 -6.26
C TYR A 63 0.75 3.79 -6.37
N GLU A 64 0.37 4.50 -7.43
CA GLU A 64 -1.04 4.66 -7.80
C GLU A 64 -1.46 3.42 -8.62
N PRO A 65 -2.55 2.73 -8.27
CA PRO A 65 -2.99 1.54 -8.98
C PRO A 65 -3.48 1.87 -10.40
N ASP A 66 -3.07 1.07 -11.38
CA ASP A 66 -3.59 1.17 -12.75
C ASP A 66 -5.03 0.63 -12.80
N PRO A 67 -6.03 1.42 -13.27
CA PRO A 67 -7.41 0.95 -13.37
C PRO A 67 -7.61 -0.24 -14.35
N HIS A 68 -6.66 -0.51 -15.25
CA HIS A 68 -6.70 -1.70 -16.11
C HIS A 68 -6.22 -2.97 -15.39
N GLU A 69 -5.37 -2.82 -14.36
CA GLU A 69 -4.88 -3.94 -13.55
C GLU A 69 -5.75 -4.19 -12.32
N TRP A 70 -6.60 -3.22 -11.93
CA TRP A 70 -7.35 -3.25 -10.68
C TRP A 70 -8.83 -2.85 -10.82
N ILE A 71 -9.73 -3.77 -10.48
CA ILE A 71 -11.16 -3.51 -10.35
C ILE A 71 -11.42 -2.74 -9.05
N GLY A 72 -11.90 -1.51 -9.20
CA GLY A 72 -12.18 -0.61 -8.08
C GLY A 72 -10.94 -0.32 -7.22
N PHE A 73 -9.74 -0.43 -7.79
CA PHE A 73 -8.45 -0.32 -7.09
C PHE A 73 -8.23 -1.36 -5.99
N LYS A 74 -9.06 -2.40 -5.87
CA LYS A 74 -8.99 -3.37 -4.77
C LYS A 74 -8.64 -4.79 -5.23
N VAL A 75 -9.22 -5.20 -6.36
CA VAL A 75 -9.13 -6.58 -6.85
C VAL A 75 -8.32 -6.60 -8.12
N ARG A 76 -7.27 -7.42 -8.19
CA ARG A 76 -6.48 -7.57 -9.42
C ARG A 76 -7.31 -8.19 -10.52
N VAL A 77 -7.22 -7.63 -11.73
CA VAL A 77 -7.68 -8.28 -12.95
C VAL A 77 -6.72 -9.44 -13.19
N THR A 78 -7.20 -10.68 -12.99
CA THR A 78 -6.40 -11.91 -13.12
C THR A 78 -6.43 -12.41 -14.55
#